data_AF-A0A927B4J9-F1
#
_entry.id   AF-A0A927B4J9-F1
#
_cell.length_a   1.000
_cell.length_b   1.000
_cell.length_c   1.000
_cell.angle_alpha   90.00
_cell.angle_beta   90.00
_cell.angle_gamma   90.00
#
_symmetry.space_group_name_H-M   'P 1'
#
loop_
_entity.id
_entity.type
_entity.pdbx_description
1 polymer ?
#
loop_
_entity_poly.entity_id
_entity_poly.type
_entity_poly.pdbx_seq_one_letter_code
_entity_poly.pdbx_strand_id
1 'polypeptide(L)'
;MGTIGTKRSGFTVAAIVGTGGLVRYLIEVENALESSEIILPVRYRKNVNQANPAPISVADELLKLKQLLDAGALTQDEFNQQKKKLLSQ
;
A
#
# COMPACT_ATOMS: atom_id res chain seq x y z
N MET A 1 -18.31 3.79 16.97
CA MET A 1 -17.22 2.99 16.37
C MET A 1 -17.05 1.76 17.23
N GLY A 2 -17.28 0.58 16.66
CA GLY A 2 -17.16 -0.69 17.38
C GLY A 2 -15.86 -1.39 16.99
N THR A 3 -15.30 -2.19 17.89
CA THR A 3 -14.21 -3.10 17.56
C THR A 3 -14.73 -4.53 17.61
N ILE A 4 -14.40 -5.32 16.58
CA ILE A 4 -14.79 -6.73 16.47
C ILE A 4 -13.51 -7.55 16.53
N GLY A 5 -13.43 -8.52 17.44
CA GLY A 5 -12.26 -9.40 17.51
C GLY A 5 -11.98 -9.98 18.89
N THR A 6 -10.91 -10.77 18.95
CA THR A 6 -10.44 -11.43 20.18
C THR A 6 -8.96 -11.17 20.36
N LYS A 7 -8.43 -11.34 21.59
CA LYS A 7 -6.99 -11.17 21.86
C LYS A 7 -6.08 -12.08 21.03
N ARG A 8 -6.62 -13.17 20.44
CA ARG A 8 -5.87 -14.09 19.55
C ARG A 8 -5.94 -13.70 18.08
N SER A 9 -7.04 -13.09 17.62
CA SER A 9 -7.28 -12.77 16.20
C SER A 9 -7.01 -11.30 15.84
N GLY A 10 -6.76 -10.45 16.84
CA GLY A 10 -6.71 -9.00 16.64
C GLY A 10 -8.09 -8.35 16.70
N PHE A 11 -8.11 -7.01 16.72
CA PHE A 11 -9.32 -6.20 16.76
C PHE A 11 -9.46 -5.41 15.45
N THR A 12 -10.57 -5.61 14.75
CA THR A 12 -10.91 -4.88 13.52
C THR A 12 -11.89 -3.75 13.85
N VAL A 13 -11.69 -2.59 13.23
CA VAL A 13 -12.57 -1.43 13.40
C VAL A 13 -13.79 -1.55 12.48
N ALA A 14 -14.99 -1.50 13.07
CA ALA A 14 -16.25 -1.52 12.33
C ALA A 14 -17.07 -0.24 12.54
N ALA A 15 -17.65 0.25 11.44
CA ALA A 15 -18.66 1.28 11.47
C ALA A 15 -20.00 0.65 11.84
N ILE A 16 -20.70 1.24 12.82
CA ILE A 16 -22.06 0.83 13.18
C ILE A 16 -23.01 1.74 12.41
N VAL A 17 -23.78 1.17 11.47
CA VAL A 17 -24.71 1.92 10.63
C VAL A 17 -26.14 1.54 10.98
N GLY A 18 -26.97 2.55 11.22
CA GLY A 18 -28.41 2.39 11.39
C GLY A 18 -29.13 2.79 10.11
N THR A 19 -29.96 1.91 9.56
CA THR A 19 -30.77 2.17 8.36
C THR A 19 -32.17 2.70 8.69
N GLY A 20 -32.38 3.19 9.92
CA GLY A 20 -33.68 3.65 10.43
C GLY A 20 -34.56 2.55 11.05
N GLY A 21 -34.10 1.29 11.06
CA GLY A 21 -34.75 0.17 11.73
C GLY A 21 -34.21 -0.12 13.13
N LEU A 22 -34.78 -1.14 13.79
CA LEU A 22 -34.34 -1.64 15.11
C LEU A 22 -32.96 -2.32 15.08
N VAL A 23 -32.53 -2.76 13.90
CA VAL A 23 -31.27 -3.50 13.70
C VAL A 23 -30.18 -2.54 13.26
N ARG A 24 -29.00 -2.70 13.87
CA ARG A 24 -27.78 -2.01 13.48
C ARG A 24 -26.90 -2.96 12.71
N TYR A 25 -26.26 -2.46 11.66
CA TYR A 25 -25.33 -3.21 10.83
C TYR A 25 -23.91 -2.82 11.18
N LEU A 26 -23.00 -3.79 11.06
CA LEU A 26 -21.57 -3.59 11.22
C LEU A 26 -20.95 -3.66 9.83
N ILE A 27 -20.22 -2.61 9.47
CA ILE A 27 -19.45 -2.56 8.22
C ILE A 27 -17.98 -2.52 8.58
N GLU A 28 -17.23 -3.48 8.05
CA GLU A 28 -15.78 -3.51 8.17
C GLU A 28 -15.19 -2.43 7.26
N VAL A 29 -14.53 -1.45 7.88
CA VAL A 29 -14.15 -0.21 7.17
C VAL A 29 -13.09 -0.47 6.11
N GLU A 30 -12.15 -1.38 6.37
CA GLU A 30 -11.05 -1.68 5.45
C GLU A 30 -11.54 -2.44 4.22
N ASN A 31 -12.29 -3.52 4.43
CA ASN A 31 -12.84 -4.32 3.33
C ASN A 31 -13.81 -3.51 2.46
N ALA A 32 -14.69 -2.73 3.08
CA ALA A 32 -15.65 -1.89 2.33
C ALA A 32 -14.98 -0.74 1.55
N LEU A 33 -13.78 -0.32 1.96
CA LEU A 33 -12.97 0.61 1.19
C LEU A 33 -12.29 -0.08 0.01
N GLU A 34 -11.76 -1.29 0.21
CA GLU A 34 -11.13 -2.09 -0.83
C GLU A 34 -12.12 -2.52 -1.92
N SER A 35 -13.34 -2.90 -1.53
CA SER A 35 -14.44 -3.24 -2.44
C SER A 35 -15.04 -2.02 -3.15
N SER A 36 -14.60 -0.79 -2.83
CA SER A 36 -15.14 0.48 -3.32
C SER A 36 -16.62 0.71 -2.98
N GLU A 37 -17.16 0.01 -1.99
CA GLU A 37 -18.54 0.19 -1.50
C GLU A 37 -18.70 1.49 -0.70
N ILE A 38 -17.63 1.93 -0.02
CA ILE A 38 -17.58 3.20 0.71
C ILE A 38 -16.67 4.19 -0.03
N ILE A 39 -17.21 5.38 -0.31
CA ILE A 39 -16.44 6.50 -0.83
C ILE A 39 -16.00 7.39 0.33
N LEU A 40 -14.68 7.46 0.57
CA LEU A 40 -14.11 8.45 1.49
C LEU A 40 -14.29 9.86 0.92
N PRO A 41 -14.84 10.81 1.71
CA PRO A 41 -14.80 12.22 1.36
C PRO A 41 -13.34 12.66 1.14
N VAL A 42 -13.13 13.58 0.19
CA VAL A 42 -11.79 14.01 -0.24
C VAL A 42 -10.89 14.43 0.92
N ARG A 43 -11.47 15.02 1.98
CA ARG A 43 -10.75 15.47 3.18
C ARG A 43 -10.13 14.34 4.02
N TYR A 44 -10.61 13.11 3.87
CA TYR A 44 -10.18 11.93 4.63
C TYR A 44 -9.47 10.89 3.76
N ARG A 45 -9.32 11.14 2.46
CA ARG A 45 -8.40 10.34 1.64
C ARG A 45 -7.01 10.55 2.21
N LYS A 46 -6.42 9.52 2.82
CA LYS A 46 -4.98 9.51 3.06
C LYS A 46 -4.33 9.81 1.71
N ASN A 47 -3.50 10.84 1.66
CA ASN A 47 -2.64 11.05 0.49
C ASN A 47 -1.75 9.81 0.40
N VAL A 48 -2.14 8.86 -0.45
CA VAL A 48 -1.40 7.60 -0.68
C VAL A 48 -0.01 7.86 -1.29
N ASN A 49 0.31 9.12 -1.58
CA ASN A 49 1.63 9.60 -1.97
C ASN A 49 2.65 9.66 -0.82
N GLN A 50 2.29 9.22 0.38
CA GLN A 50 3.26 8.87 1.42
C GLN A 50 3.29 7.34 1.58
N ALA A 51 3.57 6.64 0.49
CA ALA A 51 4.35 5.43 0.62
C ALA A 51 5.66 5.88 1.26
N ASN A 52 5.83 5.62 2.56
CA ASN A 52 7.18 5.50 3.11
C ASN A 52 7.90 4.59 2.11
N PRO A 53 8.95 5.03 1.40
CA PRO A 53 9.70 4.11 0.58
C PRO A 53 10.13 3.02 1.55
N ALA A 54 9.57 1.82 1.39
CA ALA A 54 10.13 0.65 2.02
C ALA A 54 11.63 0.72 1.75
N PRO A 55 12.51 0.45 2.74
CA PRO A 55 13.94 0.54 2.55
C PRO A 55 14.25 -0.25 1.28
N ILE A 56 14.60 0.48 0.22
CA ILE A 56 14.64 -0.08 -1.12
C ILE A 56 15.77 -1.10 -1.06
N SER A 57 15.44 -2.37 -1.26
CA SER A 57 16.46 -3.40 -1.22
C SER A 57 17.38 -3.18 -2.40
N VAL A 58 18.69 -3.38 -2.20
CA VAL A 58 19.70 -3.34 -3.28
C VAL A 58 19.24 -4.23 -4.47
N ALA A 59 18.52 -5.33 -4.18
CA ALA A 59 17.92 -6.20 -5.19
C ALA A 59 16.86 -5.49 -6.05
N ASP A 60 15.99 -4.66 -5.45
CA ASP A 60 14.93 -3.95 -6.17
C ASP A 60 15.51 -2.85 -7.06
N GLU A 61 16.60 -2.21 -6.63
CA GLU A 61 17.31 -1.22 -7.45
C GLU A 61 17.99 -1.87 -8.66
N LEU A 62 18.65 -3.02 -8.46
CA LEU A 62 19.24 -3.80 -9.54
C LEU A 62 18.19 -4.27 -10.56
N LEU A 63 17.00 -4.66 -10.10
CA LEU A 63 15.89 -5.05 -10.96
C LEU A 63 15.40 -3.88 -11.82
N LYS A 64 15.23 -2.69 -11.23
CA LYS A 64 14.87 -1.47 -11.97
C LYS A 64 15.92 -1.07 -13.00
N LEU A 65 17.21 -1.13 -12.64
CA LEU A 65 18.30 -0.86 -13.57
C LEU A 65 18.29 -1.80 -14.77
N LYS A 66 18.01 -3.09 -14.54
CA LYS A 66 17.89 -4.07 -15.62
C LYS A 66 16.70 -3.74 -16.52
N GLN A 67 15.56 -3.39 -15.94
CA GLN A 67 14.38 -2.97 -16.72
C GLN A 67 14.66 -1.75 -17.60
N LEU A 68 15.43 -0.78 -17.11
CA LEU A 68 15.82 0.40 -17.89
C LEU A 68 16.79 0.06 -19.03
N LEU A 69 17.71 -0.89 -18.81
CA LEU A 69 18.58 -1.42 -19.86
C LEU A 69 17.75 -2.15 -20.94
N ASP A 70 16.84 -3.03 -20.52
CA ASP A 70 15.97 -3.80 -21.42
C ASP A 70 15.01 -2.87 -22.20
N ALA A 71 14.58 -1.76 -21.59
CA ALA A 71 13.80 -0.71 -22.23
C ALA A 71 14.62 0.21 -23.16
N GLY A 72 15.96 0.03 -23.23
CA GLY A 72 16.86 0.87 -24.02
C GLY A 72 17.03 2.30 -23.47
N ALA A 73 16.59 2.55 -22.24
CA ALA A 73 16.76 3.85 -21.56
C ALA A 73 18.16 4.04 -20.99
N LEU A 74 18.91 2.94 -20.81
CA LEU A 74 20.30 2.93 -20.39
C LEU A 74 21.14 2.13 -21.38
N THR A 75 22.40 2.52 -21.54
CA THR A 75 23.41 1.73 -22.23
C THR A 75 24.01 0.66 -21.29
N GLN A 76 24.62 -0.36 -21.88
CA GLN A 76 25.26 -1.45 -21.12
C GLN A 76 26.34 -0.93 -20.15
N ASP A 77 27.07 0.12 -20.54
CA ASP A 77 28.13 0.73 -19.74
C ASP A 77 27.58 1.49 -18.52
N GLU A 78 26.52 2.26 -18.71
CA GLU A 78 25.84 2.99 -17.63
C GLU A 78 25.23 2.03 -16.60
N PHE A 79 24.60 0.95 -17.08
CA PHE A 79 24.09 -0.12 -16.21
C PHE A 79 25.20 -0.73 -15.36
N ASN A 80 26.35 -1.05 -15.97
CA ASN A 80 27.47 -1.67 -15.27
C ASN A 80 28.10 -0.75 -14.22
N GLN A 81 28.20 0.56 -14.49
CA GLN A 81 28.71 1.54 -13.54
C GLN A 81 27.78 1.68 -12.32
N GLN A 82 26.46 1.77 -12.55
CA GLN A 82 25.48 1.91 -11.48
C GLN A 82 25.35 0.62 -10.65
N LYS A 83 25.40 -0.55 -11.28
CA LYS A 83 25.44 -1.85 -10.60
C LYS A 83 26.62 -1.99 -9.65
N LYS A 84 27.83 -1.58 -10.06
CA LYS A 84 29.03 -1.61 -9.20
C LYS A 84 28.89 -0.69 -7.99
N LYS A 85 28.34 0.51 -8.19
CA LYS A 85 28.11 1.47 -7.11
C LYS A 85 27.14 0.93 -6.07
N LEU A 86 26.06 0.29 -6.51
CA LEU A 86 25.04 -0.32 -5.65
C LEU A 86 25.52 -1.54 -4.86
N LEU A 87 26.40 -2.35 -5.45
CA LEU A 87 26.97 -3.52 -4.77
C LEU A 87 28.09 -3.17 -3.77
N SER A 88 28.61 -1.94 -3.82
CA SER A 88 29.67 -1.46 -2.92
C SER A 88 29.13 -0.67 -1.72
N GLN A 89 27.81 -0.59 -1.59
CA GLN A 89 27.09 0.14 -0.54
C GLN A 89 26.74 -0.79 0.61
#